data_AF-A0A1G9MCY3-F1
#
_entry.id   AF-A0A1G9MCY3-F1
#
_cell.length_a   1.000
_cell.length_b   1.000
_cell.length_c   1.000
_cell.angle_alpha   90.00
_cell.angle_beta   90.00
_cell.angle_gamma   90.00
#
_symmetry.space_group_name_H-M   'P 1'
#
loop_
_entity.id
_entity.type
_entity.pdbx_description
1 polymer ?
#
loop_
_entity_poly.entity_id
_entity_poly.type
_entity_poly.pdbx_seq_one_letter_code
_entity_poly.pdbx_strand_id
1 'polypeptide(L)'
;MTRSRIAVLALAGLAFVAAWLLLDVPPLAVLRTWADQTGYWFPVVFWLVYVLITQFPIPRTLMTVSAGILFGSVWGVVIALSATTVASVISLLVVRYLLRDVVEPRLTHPAIASINQRLRERGWLAIASLRLIAVVPFSILNYAAALTRVPVVPFAVATLVGSAPNTVIVAVFGDALTGQANVLVLAMMGVLAVVGVAGLLVDASVPTRRDPEVNPVD
;
A
#
# COMPACT_ATOMS: atom_id res chain seq x y z
N MET A 1 -34.07 14.40 -1.75
CA MET A 1 -33.23 13.21 -2.06
C MET A 1 -34.12 12.20 -2.78
N THR A 2 -33.86 11.97 -4.06
CA THR A 2 -34.86 11.50 -5.03
C THR A 2 -35.15 9.99 -4.90
N ARG A 3 -36.43 9.58 -4.92
CA ARG A 3 -36.91 8.18 -4.78
C ARG A 3 -36.17 7.19 -5.71
N SER A 4 -35.66 7.65 -6.84
CA SER A 4 -34.82 6.89 -7.77
C SER A 4 -33.49 6.40 -7.16
N ARG A 5 -32.85 7.19 -6.28
CA ARG A 5 -31.63 6.77 -5.58
C ARG A 5 -31.90 5.66 -4.57
N ILE A 6 -33.04 5.72 -3.87
CA ILE A 6 -33.45 4.70 -2.91
C ILE A 6 -33.74 3.39 -3.65
N ALA A 7 -34.42 3.44 -4.80
CA ALA A 7 -34.68 2.27 -5.62
C ALA A 7 -33.39 1.62 -6.14
N VAL A 8 -32.42 2.40 -6.62
CA VAL A 8 -31.11 1.90 -7.08
C VAL A 8 -30.32 1.26 -5.93
N LEU A 9 -30.30 1.89 -4.75
CA LEU A 9 -29.63 1.34 -3.58
C LEU A 9 -30.31 0.06 -3.08
N ALA A 10 -31.64 0.01 -3.09
CA ALA A 10 -32.39 -1.18 -2.74
C ALA A 10 -32.14 -2.33 -3.73
N LEU A 11 -32.11 -2.03 -5.03
CA LEU A 11 -31.82 -3.02 -6.07
C LEU A 11 -30.38 -3.55 -5.98
N ALA A 12 -29.41 -2.67 -5.71
CA ALA A 12 -28.02 -3.05 -5.50
C ALA A 12 -27.85 -3.91 -4.23
N GLY A 13 -28.55 -3.55 -3.14
CA GLY A 13 -28.60 -4.34 -1.92
C GLY A 13 -29.23 -5.72 -2.15
N LEU A 14 -30.33 -5.77 -2.91
CA LEU A 14 -31.00 -7.03 -3.25
C LEU A 14 -30.10 -7.91 -4.14
N ALA A 15 -29.41 -7.32 -5.11
CA ALA A 15 -28.46 -8.02 -5.98
C ALA A 15 -27.25 -8.54 -5.18
N PHE A 16 -26.76 -7.78 -4.19
CA PHE A 16 -25.70 -8.21 -3.29
C PHE A 16 -26.13 -9.38 -2.41
N VAL A 17 -27.33 -9.31 -1.83
CA VAL A 17 -27.91 -10.41 -1.03
C VAL A 17 -28.18 -11.64 -1.89
N ALA A 18 -28.70 -11.46 -3.10
CA ALA A 18 -28.91 -12.55 -4.05
C ALA A 18 -27.57 -13.18 -4.45
N ALA A 19 -26.55 -12.38 -4.79
CA ALA A 19 -25.21 -12.88 -5.07
C ALA A 19 -24.61 -13.61 -3.86
N TRP A 20 -24.81 -13.12 -2.63
CA TRP A 20 -24.35 -13.76 -1.40
C TRP A 20 -25.06 -15.10 -1.11
N LEU A 21 -26.34 -15.21 -1.47
CA LEU A 21 -27.13 -16.42 -1.27
C LEU A 21 -26.96 -17.44 -2.42
N LEU A 22 -26.61 -16.99 -3.62
CA LEU A 22 -26.46 -17.82 -4.82
C LEU A 22 -25.01 -18.24 -5.09
N LEU A 23 -24.02 -17.46 -4.63
CA LEU A 23 -22.61 -17.82 -4.70
C LEU A 23 -22.24 -18.52 -3.39
N ASP A 24 -22.13 -19.85 -3.42
CA ASP A 24 -21.35 -20.56 -2.41
C ASP A 24 -19.91 -20.06 -2.49
N VAL A 25 -19.55 -19.14 -1.59
CA VAL A 25 -18.18 -18.64 -1.50
C VAL A 25 -17.33 -19.80 -0.98
N PRO A 26 -16.46 -20.38 -1.83
CA PRO A 26 -15.69 -21.53 -1.42
C PRO A 26 -14.74 -21.13 -0.28
N PRO A 27 -14.39 -22.05 0.62
CA PRO A 27 -13.41 -21.79 1.67
C PRO A 27 -12.12 -21.22 1.09
N LEU A 28 -11.44 -20.34 1.82
CA LEU A 28 -10.22 -19.66 1.36
C LEU A 28 -9.12 -20.65 0.91
N ALA A 29 -9.06 -21.82 1.53
CA ALA A 29 -8.17 -22.91 1.14
C ALA A 29 -8.45 -23.43 -0.28
N VAL A 30 -9.72 -23.52 -0.68
CA VAL A 30 -10.13 -23.94 -2.02
C VAL A 30 -9.77 -22.88 -3.05
N LEU A 31 -9.94 -21.59 -2.72
CA LEU A 31 -9.50 -20.49 -3.58
C LEU A 31 -7.99 -20.53 -3.85
N ARG A 32 -7.19 -20.88 -2.84
CA ARG A 32 -5.74 -21.07 -3.00
C ARG A 32 -5.41 -22.25 -3.91
N THR A 33 -6.08 -23.39 -3.72
CA THR A 33 -5.88 -24.55 -4.61
C THR A 33 -6.26 -24.24 -6.06
N TRP A 34 -7.33 -23.49 -6.28
CA TRP A 34 -7.69 -23.02 -7.62
C TRP A 34 -6.64 -22.07 -8.18
N ALA A 35 -6.12 -21.14 -7.38
CA ALA A 35 -5.03 -20.27 -7.80
C ALA A 35 -3.79 -21.05 -8.24
N ASP A 36 -3.39 -22.07 -7.47
CA ASP A 36 -2.26 -22.96 -7.80
C ASP A 36 -2.49 -23.73 -9.10
N GLN A 37 -3.74 -24.10 -9.40
CA GLN A 37 -4.13 -24.84 -10.61
C GLN A 37 -4.39 -23.94 -11.84
N THR A 38 -4.58 -22.63 -11.65
CA THR A 38 -4.92 -21.69 -12.74
C THR A 38 -3.73 -21.43 -13.68
N GLY A 39 -2.51 -21.74 -13.23
CA GLY A 39 -1.28 -21.69 -14.02
C GLY A 39 -0.42 -20.43 -13.78
N TYR A 40 0.79 -20.43 -14.35
CA TYR A 40 1.85 -19.44 -14.06
C TYR A 40 1.52 -17.98 -14.41
N TRP A 41 0.47 -17.72 -15.20
CA TRP A 41 0.03 -16.37 -15.59
C TRP A 41 -0.84 -15.70 -14.51
N PHE A 42 -1.46 -16.47 -13.61
CA PHE A 42 -2.39 -15.97 -12.61
C PHE A 42 -1.76 -14.94 -11.65
N PRO A 43 -0.55 -15.14 -11.10
CA PRO A 43 0.13 -14.11 -10.30
C PRO A 43 0.32 -12.78 -11.04
N VAL A 44 0.62 -12.83 -12.35
CA VAL A 44 0.84 -11.63 -13.17
C VAL A 44 -0.46 -10.87 -13.36
N VAL A 45 -1.55 -11.56 -13.67
CA VAL A 45 -2.88 -10.93 -13.81
C VAL A 45 -3.35 -10.36 -12.47
N PHE A 46 -3.20 -11.10 -11.38
CA PHE A 46 -3.52 -10.59 -10.04
C PHE A 46 -2.70 -9.33 -9.72
N TRP A 47 -1.39 -9.34 -10.03
CA TRP A 47 -0.52 -8.20 -9.83
C TRP A 47 -0.97 -6.97 -10.64
N LEU A 48 -1.34 -7.15 -11.91
CA LEU A 48 -1.87 -6.07 -12.75
C LEU A 48 -3.17 -5.51 -12.16
N VAL A 49 -4.08 -6.37 -11.73
CA VAL A 49 -5.33 -5.98 -11.08
C VAL A 49 -5.07 -5.23 -9.77
N TYR A 50 -4.14 -5.69 -8.94
CA TYR A 50 -3.71 -4.99 -7.72
C TYR A 50 -3.25 -3.57 -8.07
N VAL A 51 -2.34 -3.42 -9.03
CA VAL A 51 -1.78 -2.13 -9.43
C VAL A 51 -2.87 -1.18 -9.92
N LEU A 52 -3.84 -1.67 -10.70
CA LEU A 52 -4.95 -0.89 -11.22
C LEU A 52 -5.94 -0.48 -10.13
N ILE A 53 -6.38 -1.43 -9.29
CA ILE A 53 -7.35 -1.19 -8.21
C ILE A 53 -6.82 -0.15 -7.22
N THR A 54 -5.52 -0.20 -6.91
CA THR A 54 -4.89 0.72 -5.96
C THR A 54 -4.69 2.15 -6.48
N GLN A 55 -4.99 2.41 -7.76
CA GLN A 55 -5.10 3.79 -8.27
C GLN A 55 -6.39 4.46 -7.80
N PHE A 56 -7.43 3.68 -7.52
CA PHE A 56 -8.71 4.14 -6.99
C PHE A 56 -8.63 4.24 -5.46
N PRO A 57 -9.54 4.98 -4.80
CA PRO A 57 -9.60 5.08 -3.34
C PRO A 57 -10.15 3.78 -2.70
N ILE A 58 -9.67 2.63 -3.16
CA ILE A 58 -10.00 1.30 -2.66
C ILE A 58 -8.94 0.91 -1.62
N PRO A 59 -9.33 0.34 -0.47
CA PRO A 59 -8.38 -0.09 0.55
C PRO A 59 -7.39 -1.13 0.00
N ARG A 60 -6.12 -0.72 -0.13
CA ARG A 60 -5.00 -1.61 -0.51
C ARG A 60 -4.94 -2.89 0.32
N THR A 61 -5.33 -2.80 1.60
CA THR A 61 -5.35 -3.92 2.54
C THR A 61 -6.11 -5.12 1.99
N LEU A 62 -7.22 -4.90 1.27
CA LEU A 62 -7.99 -5.99 0.65
C LEU A 62 -7.12 -6.80 -0.31
N MET A 63 -6.40 -6.12 -1.20
CA MET A 63 -5.54 -6.79 -2.18
C MET A 63 -4.33 -7.47 -1.52
N THR A 64 -3.78 -6.89 -0.45
CA THR A 64 -2.67 -7.52 0.29
C THR A 64 -3.11 -8.79 1.02
N VAL A 65 -4.30 -8.78 1.64
CA VAL A 65 -4.85 -9.98 2.29
C VAL A 65 -5.12 -11.05 1.22
N SER A 66 -5.74 -10.68 0.10
CA SER A 66 -5.96 -11.61 -1.02
C SER A 66 -4.65 -12.19 -1.55
N ALA A 67 -3.57 -11.39 -1.64
CA ALA A 67 -2.26 -11.89 -2.05
C ALA A 67 -1.72 -12.97 -1.09
N GLY A 68 -1.90 -12.76 0.22
CA GLY A 68 -1.55 -13.74 1.25
C GLY A 68 -2.36 -15.04 1.15
N ILE A 69 -3.68 -14.91 0.95
CA ILE A 69 -4.59 -16.06 0.79
C ILE A 69 -4.22 -16.89 -0.46
N LEU A 70 -4.01 -16.22 -1.59
CA LEU A 70 -3.88 -16.88 -2.89
C LEU A 70 -2.48 -17.41 -3.17
N PHE A 71 -1.44 -16.75 -2.67
CA PHE A 71 -0.05 -17.08 -3.00
C PHE A 71 0.79 -17.48 -1.77
N GLY A 72 0.21 -17.44 -0.57
CA GLY A 72 0.91 -17.70 0.69
C GLY A 72 1.76 -16.53 1.17
N SER A 73 2.40 -16.70 2.33
CA SER A 73 3.13 -15.62 3.02
C SER A 73 4.28 -15.04 2.17
N VAL A 74 5.15 -15.87 1.61
CA VAL A 74 6.36 -15.39 0.92
C VAL A 74 6.01 -14.72 -0.41
N TRP A 75 5.31 -15.44 -1.30
CA TRP A 75 4.95 -14.90 -2.61
C TRP A 75 3.88 -13.81 -2.51
N GLY A 76 2.94 -13.91 -1.57
CA GLY A 76 1.97 -12.86 -1.29
C GLY A 76 2.64 -11.55 -0.88
N VAL A 77 3.68 -11.58 -0.04
CA VAL A 77 4.48 -10.40 0.31
C VAL A 77 5.19 -9.82 -0.90
N VAL A 78 5.87 -10.65 -1.70
CA VAL A 78 6.61 -10.20 -2.90
C VAL A 78 5.69 -9.54 -3.91
N ILE A 79 4.55 -10.18 -4.21
CA ILE A 79 3.54 -9.67 -5.14
C ILE A 79 2.94 -8.37 -4.60
N ALA A 80 2.53 -8.33 -3.32
CA ALA A 80 1.92 -7.15 -2.75
C ALA A 80 2.90 -5.96 -2.65
N LEU A 81 4.17 -6.20 -2.28
CA LEU A 81 5.17 -5.12 -2.18
C LEU A 81 5.53 -4.54 -3.54
N SER A 82 5.78 -5.41 -4.53
CA SER A 82 6.08 -4.98 -5.89
C SER A 82 4.89 -4.23 -6.50
N ALA A 83 3.67 -4.74 -6.37
CA ALA A 83 2.46 -4.08 -6.84
C ALA A 83 2.25 -2.73 -6.14
N THR A 84 2.39 -2.67 -4.82
CA THR A 84 2.29 -1.42 -4.04
C THR A 84 3.29 -0.37 -4.51
N THR A 85 4.52 -0.80 -4.80
CA THR A 85 5.60 0.11 -5.21
C THR A 85 5.32 0.66 -6.60
N VAL A 86 4.99 -0.21 -7.56
CA VAL A 86 4.66 0.21 -8.93
C VAL A 86 3.41 1.08 -8.95
N ALA A 87 2.36 0.70 -8.21
CA ALA A 87 1.15 1.50 -8.09
C ALA A 87 1.42 2.90 -7.54
N SER A 88 2.29 3.01 -6.54
CA SER A 88 2.69 4.30 -5.97
C SER A 88 3.45 5.15 -6.97
N VAL A 89 4.37 4.54 -7.71
CA VAL A 89 5.15 5.24 -8.74
C VAL A 89 4.24 5.74 -9.86
N ILE A 90 3.33 4.91 -10.35
CA ILE A 90 2.33 5.30 -11.36
C ILE A 90 1.51 6.49 -10.84
N SER A 91 0.95 6.37 -9.63
CA SER A 91 0.16 7.43 -9.00
C SER A 91 0.95 8.74 -8.87
N LEU A 92 2.21 8.65 -8.46
CA LEU A 92 3.11 9.80 -8.35
C LEU A 92 3.33 10.47 -9.72
N LEU A 93 3.66 9.70 -10.75
CA LEU A 93 3.91 10.22 -12.10
C LEU A 93 2.65 10.85 -12.70
N VAL A 94 1.51 10.16 -12.60
CA VAL A 94 0.23 10.63 -13.12
C VAL A 94 -0.19 11.94 -12.45
N VAL A 95 -0.07 12.06 -11.12
CA VAL A 95 -0.39 13.31 -10.44
C VAL A 95 0.63 14.41 -10.73
N ARG A 96 1.92 14.07 -10.77
CA ARG A 96 2.98 15.06 -10.99
C ARG A 96 2.93 15.70 -12.38
N TYR A 97 2.63 14.91 -13.42
CA TYR A 97 2.71 15.37 -14.80
C TYR A 97 1.37 15.68 -15.44
N LEU A 98 0.27 15.02 -15.03
CA LEU A 98 -1.01 15.14 -15.74
C LEU A 98 -2.12 15.76 -14.89
N LEU A 99 -2.16 15.47 -13.58
CA LEU A 99 -3.29 15.84 -12.71
C LEU A 99 -2.93 16.87 -11.64
N ARG A 100 -1.77 17.53 -11.74
CA ARG A 100 -1.28 18.45 -10.71
C ARG A 100 -2.30 19.55 -10.39
N ASP A 101 -2.76 20.26 -11.42
CA ASP A 101 -3.68 21.40 -11.29
C ASP A 101 -5.07 20.98 -10.76
N VAL A 102 -5.41 19.69 -10.90
CA VAL A 102 -6.68 19.13 -10.44
C VAL A 102 -6.60 18.69 -8.97
N VAL A 103 -5.45 18.16 -8.55
CA VAL A 103 -5.24 17.57 -7.23
C VAL A 103 -4.77 18.61 -6.21
N GLU A 104 -3.90 19.55 -6.61
CA GLU A 104 -3.33 20.57 -5.73
C GLU A 104 -4.40 21.42 -5.00
N PRO A 105 -5.47 21.93 -5.66
CA PRO A 105 -6.52 22.69 -4.99
C PRO A 105 -7.41 21.87 -4.04
N ARG A 106 -7.39 20.53 -4.16
CA ARG A 106 -8.24 19.62 -3.36
C ARG A 106 -7.53 19.16 -2.08
N LEU A 107 -6.22 19.38 -1.98
CA LEU A 107 -5.40 18.97 -0.85
C LEU A 107 -5.24 20.09 0.19
N THR A 108 -6.36 20.69 0.61
CA THR A 108 -6.39 21.86 1.51
C THR A 108 -6.47 21.53 3.01
N HIS A 109 -6.66 20.26 3.36
CA HIS A 109 -6.81 19.86 4.75
C HIS A 109 -5.54 20.16 5.59
N PRO A 110 -5.64 20.68 6.82
CA PRO A 110 -4.48 21.05 7.64
C PRO A 110 -3.48 19.92 7.88
N ALA A 111 -3.97 18.67 8.00
CA ALA A 111 -3.12 17.49 8.11
C ALA A 111 -2.17 17.32 6.90
N ILE A 112 -2.59 17.75 5.71
CA ILE A 112 -1.78 17.67 4.49
C ILE A 112 -0.65 18.69 4.54
N ALA A 113 -0.84 19.87 5.14
CA ALA A 113 0.23 20.84 5.35
C ALA A 113 1.36 20.26 6.21
N SER A 114 1.02 19.51 7.28
CA SER A 114 2.01 18.81 8.12
C SER A 114 2.76 17.72 7.34
N ILE A 115 2.05 16.94 6.52
CA ILE A 115 2.67 15.93 5.64
C ILE A 115 3.63 16.61 4.65
N ASN A 116 3.17 17.66 3.96
CA ASN A 116 3.97 18.42 3.00
C ASN A 116 5.22 19.03 3.64
N GLN A 117 5.11 19.55 4.87
CA GLN A 117 6.28 20.05 5.60
C GLN A 117 7.30 18.94 5.85
N ARG A 118 6.88 17.79 6.38
CA ARG A 118 7.77 16.64 6.61
C ARG A 118 8.43 16.14 5.33
N LEU A 119 7.67 16.10 4.23
CA LEU A 119 8.18 15.74 2.90
C LEU A 119 9.19 16.76 2.36
N ARG A 120 9.04 18.05 2.65
CA ARG A 120 10.03 19.07 2.27
C ARG A 120 11.31 18.97 3.09
N GLU A 121 11.19 18.70 4.40
CA GLU A 121 12.35 18.65 5.31
C GLU A 121 13.17 17.37 5.16
N ARG A 122 12.52 16.21 5.00
CA ARG A 122 13.18 14.90 5.01
C ARG A 122 13.01 14.10 3.72
N GLY A 123 12.27 14.61 2.74
CA GLY A 123 12.12 13.98 1.42
C GLY A 123 11.60 12.55 1.49
N TRP A 124 12.39 11.62 0.93
CA TRP A 124 12.08 10.20 0.86
C TRP A 124 12.07 9.52 2.23
N LEU A 125 12.85 9.99 3.21
CA LEU A 125 12.84 9.45 4.57
C LEU A 125 11.48 9.69 5.26
N ALA A 126 10.86 10.86 5.06
CA ALA A 126 9.52 11.11 5.57
C ALA A 126 8.48 10.15 4.98
N ILE A 127 8.62 9.78 3.70
CA ILE A 127 7.72 8.82 3.04
C ILE A 127 7.87 7.45 3.67
N ALA A 128 9.11 6.99 3.86
CA ALA A 128 9.39 5.71 4.51
C ALA A 128 8.79 5.68 5.92
N SER A 129 9.05 6.70 6.74
CA SER A 129 8.50 6.79 8.10
C SER A 129 6.98 6.81 8.14
N LEU A 130 6.32 7.60 7.27
CA LEU A 130 4.86 7.68 7.23
C LEU A 130 4.22 6.36 6.78
N ARG A 131 4.89 5.59 5.90
CA ARG A 131 4.42 4.27 5.47
C ARG A 131 4.64 3.19 6.52
N LEU A 132 5.71 3.29 7.32
CA LEU A 132 5.98 2.37 8.42
C LEU A 132 4.90 2.48 9.50
N ILE A 133 4.54 3.72 9.88
CA ILE A 133 3.53 3.97 10.91
C ILE A 133 2.11 3.73 10.35
N ALA A 134 1.94 3.78 9.02
CA ALA A 134 0.69 3.51 8.30
C ALA A 134 -0.53 4.37 8.73
N VAL A 135 -0.31 5.51 9.38
CA VAL A 135 -1.37 6.44 9.83
C VAL A 135 -2.00 7.22 8.66
N VAL A 136 -1.23 7.43 7.58
CA VAL A 136 -1.69 8.21 6.43
C VAL A 136 -2.25 7.27 5.35
N PRO A 137 -3.47 7.53 4.84
CA PRO A 137 -4.01 6.76 3.71
C PRO A 137 -3.08 6.78 2.49
N PHE A 138 -2.94 5.62 1.85
CA PHE A 138 -2.02 5.39 0.73
C PHE A 138 -2.11 6.44 -0.37
N SER A 139 -3.32 6.74 -0.85
CA SER A 139 -3.54 7.71 -1.93
C SER A 139 -3.16 9.13 -1.52
N ILE A 140 -3.47 9.54 -0.27
CA ILE A 140 -3.13 10.88 0.23
C ILE A 140 -1.61 11.07 0.24
N LEU A 141 -0.87 10.07 0.73
CA LEU A 141 0.58 10.14 0.77
C LEU A 141 1.20 10.19 -0.64
N ASN A 142 0.66 9.40 -1.59
CA ASN A 142 1.11 9.43 -2.98
C ASN A 142 0.89 10.80 -3.62
N TYR A 143 -0.30 11.39 -3.42
CA TYR A 143 -0.63 12.70 -4.00
C TYR A 143 0.21 13.82 -3.36
N ALA A 144 0.37 13.81 -2.04
CA ALA A 144 1.24 14.76 -1.35
C ALA A 144 2.69 14.65 -1.86
N ALA A 145 3.23 13.44 -1.98
CA ALA A 145 4.55 13.20 -2.53
C ALA A 145 4.68 13.64 -3.99
N ALA A 146 3.65 13.46 -4.81
CA ALA A 146 3.63 13.88 -6.21
C ALA A 146 3.79 15.39 -6.39
N LEU A 147 3.20 16.18 -5.47
CA LEU A 147 3.30 17.64 -5.45
C LEU A 147 4.65 18.16 -4.90
N THR A 148 5.48 17.29 -4.34
CA THR A 148 6.84 17.65 -3.90
C THR A 148 7.90 17.36 -4.98
N ARG A 149 9.12 17.88 -4.76
CA ARG A 149 10.29 17.64 -5.63
C ARG A 149 10.99 16.30 -5.38
N VAL A 150 10.39 15.37 -4.62
CA VAL A 150 11.05 14.10 -4.32
C VAL A 150 11.28 13.30 -5.62
N PRO A 151 12.51 12.86 -5.90
CA PRO A 151 12.82 12.05 -7.08
C PRO A 151 12.12 10.68 -7.03
N VAL A 152 11.77 10.14 -8.20
CA VAL A 152 10.95 8.92 -8.34
C VAL A 152 11.61 7.70 -7.72
N VAL A 153 12.93 7.53 -7.91
CA VAL A 153 13.66 6.36 -7.41
C VAL A 153 13.73 6.34 -5.88
N PRO A 154 14.15 7.41 -5.18
CA PRO A 154 14.07 7.45 -3.71
C PRO A 154 12.64 7.31 -3.18
N PHE A 155 11.63 7.85 -3.87
CA PHE A 155 10.23 7.61 -3.51
C PHE A 155 9.85 6.12 -3.60
N ALA A 156 10.26 5.43 -4.67
CA ALA A 156 10.00 4.01 -4.87
C ALA A 156 10.69 3.16 -3.80
N VAL A 157 11.96 3.43 -3.50
CA VAL A 157 12.73 2.73 -2.45
C VAL A 157 12.11 2.99 -1.07
N ALA A 158 11.81 4.25 -0.74
CA ALA A 158 11.13 4.61 0.49
C ALA A 158 9.78 3.90 0.63
N THR A 159 9.05 3.75 -0.47
CA THR A 159 7.76 3.07 -0.50
C THR A 159 7.91 1.57 -0.28
N LEU A 160 8.88 0.95 -0.95
CA LEU A 160 9.16 -0.48 -0.83
C LEU A 160 9.57 -0.82 0.61
N VAL A 161 10.56 -0.12 1.15
CA VAL A 161 11.08 -0.34 2.50
C VAL A 161 10.04 0.05 3.55
N GLY A 162 9.43 1.22 3.41
CA GLY A 162 8.47 1.72 4.38
C GLY A 162 7.17 0.92 4.44
N SER A 163 6.75 0.30 3.32
CA SER A 163 5.54 -0.53 3.29
C SER A 163 5.81 -2.00 3.64
N ALA A 164 7.07 -2.43 3.69
CA ALA A 164 7.43 -3.83 3.89
C ALA A 164 6.85 -4.42 5.19
N PRO A 165 7.03 -3.81 6.38
CA PRO A 165 6.59 -4.42 7.63
C PRO A 165 5.06 -4.61 7.68
N ASN A 166 4.31 -3.57 7.31
CA ASN A 166 2.85 -3.65 7.25
C ASN A 166 2.38 -4.68 6.21
N THR A 167 3.03 -4.74 5.05
CA THR A 167 2.66 -5.69 4.00
C THR A 167 2.96 -7.14 4.41
N VAL A 168 4.07 -7.37 5.11
CA VAL A 168 4.41 -8.67 5.71
C VAL A 168 3.32 -9.10 6.68
N ILE A 169 2.97 -8.26 7.65
CA ILE A 169 1.94 -8.57 8.66
C ILE A 169 0.61 -8.94 7.98
N VAL A 170 0.15 -8.13 7.03
CA VAL A 170 -1.15 -8.30 6.38
C VAL A 170 -1.18 -9.52 5.46
N ALA A 171 -0.11 -9.79 4.70
CA ALA A 171 -0.05 -10.95 3.81
C ALA A 171 0.10 -12.26 4.59
N VAL A 172 0.92 -12.26 5.67
CA VAL A 172 1.02 -13.39 6.61
C VAL A 172 -0.33 -13.67 7.26
N PHE A 173 -1.05 -12.62 7.68
CA PHE A 173 -2.40 -12.78 8.20
C PHE A 173 -3.34 -13.41 7.16
N GLY A 174 -3.29 -12.96 5.91
CA GLY A 174 -4.07 -13.56 4.82
C GLY A 174 -3.77 -15.06 4.62
N ASP A 175 -2.51 -15.45 4.62
CA ASP A 175 -2.10 -16.85 4.53
C ASP A 175 -2.61 -17.67 5.73
N ALA A 176 -2.51 -17.13 6.94
CA ALA A 176 -2.97 -17.78 8.17
C ALA A 176 -4.48 -18.08 8.17
N LEU A 177 -5.30 -17.24 7.52
CA LEU A 177 -6.74 -17.48 7.36
C LEU A 177 -7.07 -18.73 6.52
N THR A 178 -6.11 -19.23 5.72
CA THR A 178 -6.31 -20.47 4.95
C THR A 178 -6.14 -21.73 5.79
N GLY A 179 -5.64 -21.62 7.04
CA GLY A 179 -5.34 -22.75 7.91
C GLY A 179 -4.12 -23.57 7.48
N GLN A 180 -3.42 -23.17 6.41
CA GLN A 180 -2.26 -23.87 5.85
C GLN A 180 -0.92 -23.18 6.16
N ALA A 181 -0.94 -22.08 6.93
CA ALA A 181 0.25 -21.29 7.17
C ALA A 181 1.25 -22.01 8.09
N ASN A 182 2.53 -21.98 7.68
CA ASN A 182 3.61 -22.56 8.47
C ASN A 182 4.02 -21.61 9.60
N VAL A 183 3.70 -21.98 10.85
CA VAL A 183 3.94 -21.19 12.06
C VAL A 183 5.39 -20.72 12.19
N LEU A 184 6.37 -21.53 11.78
CA LEU A 184 7.79 -21.16 11.82
C LEU A 184 8.11 -20.02 10.85
N VAL A 185 7.59 -20.11 9.62
CA VAL A 185 7.76 -19.07 8.60
C VAL A 185 7.09 -17.77 9.06
N LEU A 186 5.90 -17.86 9.67
CA LEU A 186 5.21 -16.70 10.22
C LEU A 186 6.03 -16.02 11.33
N ALA A 187 6.57 -16.82 12.27
CA ALA A 187 7.39 -16.31 13.36
C ALA A 187 8.66 -15.61 12.83
N MET A 188 9.35 -16.22 11.87
CA MET A 188 10.55 -15.65 11.26
C MET A 188 10.26 -14.34 10.51
N MET A 189 9.19 -14.29 9.72
CA MET A 189 8.79 -13.06 9.02
C MET A 189 8.36 -11.96 10.00
N GLY A 190 7.67 -12.32 11.08
CA GLY A 190 7.31 -11.41 12.16
C GLY A 190 8.55 -10.81 12.85
N VAL A 191 9.52 -11.65 13.22
CA VAL A 191 10.79 -11.20 13.82
C VAL A 191 11.56 -10.29 12.85
N LEU A 192 11.71 -10.69 11.58
CA LEU A 192 12.38 -9.87 10.57
C LEU A 192 11.69 -8.52 10.36
N ALA A 193 10.36 -8.49 10.35
CA ALA A 193 9.61 -7.25 10.25
C ALA A 193 9.87 -6.34 11.46
N VAL A 194 9.84 -6.88 12.69
CA VAL A 194 10.11 -6.11 13.91
C VAL A 194 11.54 -5.59 13.95
N VAL A 195 12.52 -6.41 13.59
CA VAL A 195 13.94 -6.02 13.53
C VAL A 195 14.15 -4.94 12.47
N GLY A 196 13.55 -5.09 11.28
CA GLY A 196 13.62 -4.08 10.22
C GLY A 196 13.01 -2.74 10.65
N VAL A 197 11.86 -2.77 11.32
CA VAL A 197 11.25 -1.56 11.89
C VAL A 197 12.16 -0.93 12.95
N ALA A 198 12.68 -1.73 13.88
CA ALA A 198 13.55 -1.25 14.94
C ALA A 198 14.83 -0.60 14.38
N GLY A 199 15.47 -1.23 13.40
CA GLY A 199 16.65 -0.67 12.73
C GLY A 199 16.36 0.67 12.05
N LEU A 200 15.21 0.78 11.38
CA LEU A 200 14.78 2.04 10.74
C LEU A 200 14.40 3.12 11.75
N LEU A 201 13.82 2.76 12.89
CA LEU A 201 13.51 3.70 13.97
C LEU A 201 14.79 4.25 14.61
N VAL A 202 15.79 3.40 14.81
CA VAL A 202 17.11 3.81 15.30
C VAL A 202 17.75 4.77 14.30
N ASP A 203 17.80 4.41 13.01
CA ASP A 203 18.35 5.28 11.95
C ASP A 203 17.63 6.64 11.91
N ALA A 204 16.30 6.65 11.98
CA ALA A 204 15.51 7.88 12.00
C ALA A 204 15.74 8.77 13.24
N SER A 205 16.27 8.19 14.33
CA SER A 205 16.57 8.90 15.58
C SER A 205 18.00 9.45 15.65
N VAL A 206 18.91 9.01 14.77
CA VAL A 206 20.30 9.50 14.72
C VAL A 206 20.37 10.80 13.90
N PRO A 207 20.90 11.91 14.45
CA PRO A 207 21.05 13.15 13.69
C PRO A 207 22.04 13.00 12.54
N THR A 208 21.62 13.31 11.31
CA THR A 208 22.52 13.42 10.15
C THR A 208 23.44 14.63 10.31
N ARG A 209 24.74 14.44 10.06
CA ARG A 209 25.77 15.49 10.11
C ARG A 209 25.38 16.66 9.19
N ARG A 210 25.24 17.87 9.73
CA ARG A 210 25.03 19.12 8.97
C ARG A 210 26.15 19.28 7.94
N ASP A 211 25.80 19.70 6.72
CA ASP A 211 26.79 20.21 5.75
C ASP A 211 27.66 21.29 6.42
N PRO A 212 28.98 21.31 6.14
CA PRO A 212 29.87 22.31 6.71
C PRO A 212 29.37 23.71 6.34
N GLU A 213 29.31 24.58 7.35
CA GLU A 213 28.91 25.98 7.24
C GLU A 213 29.50 26.62 5.97
N VAL A 214 28.63 27.16 5.13
CA VAL A 214 29.02 28.14 4.13
C VAL A 214 29.58 29.33 4.90
N ASN A 215 30.90 29.43 4.89
CA ASN A 215 31.65 30.56 5.42
C ASN A 215 31.07 31.84 4.78
N PRO A 216 30.58 32.83 5.55
CA PRO A 216 30.27 34.12 4.97
C PRO A 216 31.60 34.70 4.48
N VAL A 217 31.70 34.87 3.16
CA VAL A 217 32.75 35.67 2.56
C VAL A 217 32.40 37.13 2.85
N ASP A 218 33.32 37.78 3.57
CA ASP A 218 33.49 39.21 3.88
C ASP A 218 32.54 39.86 4.92
#